data_AF-A0A7X9FM45-F1
#
_entry.id   AF-A0A7X9FM45-F1
#
_cell.length_a   1.000
_cell.length_b   1.000
_cell.length_c   1.000
_cell.angle_alpha   90.00
_cell.angle_beta   90.00
_cell.angle_gamma   90.00
#
_symmetry.space_group_name_H-M   'P 1'
#
loop_
_entity.id
_entity.type
_entity.pdbx_description
1 polymer ?
#
loop_
_entity_poly.entity_id
_entity_poly.type
_entity_poly.pdbx_seq_one_letter_code
_entity_poly.pdbx_strand_id
1 'polypeptide(L)'
;MDLLSARGITARKASGHKGGEYHSPCPGCGGEDRFHVWPEQNGGMGSWWCRGCGLGGDAIQFLIEFDRMEFREACERLGRTVPDSPRLRTPRPPRRAPAEWAPEEVTPPAEKWRTHALKLVEWAAGNLARNREQLAWLA
;
A
#
# COMPACT_ATOMS: atom_id res chain seq x y z
N MET A 1 10.12 14.52 7.13
CA MET A 1 9.42 15.67 7.74
C MET A 1 10.03 16.97 7.26
N ASP A 2 11.36 17.09 7.28
CA ASP A 2 12.09 18.31 6.89
C ASP A 2 11.72 18.86 5.51
N LEU A 3 11.50 17.99 4.52
CA LEU A 3 11.08 18.39 3.17
C LEU A 3 9.71 19.09 3.13
N LEU A 4 8.78 18.70 4.01
CA LEU A 4 7.50 19.41 4.15
C LEU A 4 7.67 20.73 4.90
N SER A 5 8.44 20.71 5.99
CA SER A 5 8.73 21.92 6.79
C SER A 5 9.41 23.00 5.96
N ALA A 6 10.35 22.63 5.07
CA ALA A 6 11.03 23.55 4.15
C ALA A 6 10.06 24.26 3.18
N ARG A 7 8.85 23.72 2.99
CA ARG A 7 7.78 24.29 2.16
C ARG A 7 6.73 25.02 2.99
N GLY A 8 6.98 25.23 4.28
CA GLY A 8 6.03 25.84 5.21
C GLY A 8 4.82 24.96 5.52
N ILE A 9 4.90 23.65 5.25
CA ILE A 9 3.81 22.70 5.48
C ILE A 9 4.08 21.96 6.79
N THR A 10 3.21 22.19 7.77
CA THR A 10 3.25 21.49 9.06
C THR A 10 2.31 20.29 9.04
N ALA A 11 2.86 19.08 9.12
CA ALA A 11 2.07 17.86 9.21
C ALA A 11 1.68 17.55 10.66
N ARG A 12 0.40 17.22 10.87
CA ARG A 12 -0.16 16.85 12.17
C ARG A 12 -0.12 15.35 12.36
N LYS A 13 0.17 14.89 13.57
CA LYS A 13 0.19 13.46 13.88
C LYS A 13 -1.22 12.88 13.82
N ALA A 14 -1.41 11.86 13.00
CA ALA A 14 -2.66 11.11 12.86
C ALA A 14 -2.63 9.80 13.66
N SER A 15 -1.47 9.12 13.72
CA SER A 15 -1.30 7.89 14.48
C SER A 15 0.13 7.76 15.01
N GLY A 16 0.30 7.01 16.11
CA GLY A 16 1.62 6.62 16.65
C GLY A 16 2.09 5.22 16.22
N HIS A 17 1.26 4.46 15.51
CA HIS A 17 1.57 3.08 15.13
C HIS A 17 2.72 3.03 14.11
N LYS A 18 3.58 1.98 14.17
CA LYS A 18 4.70 1.76 13.22
C LYS A 18 5.61 2.99 13.03
N GLY A 19 5.90 3.71 14.12
CA GLY A 19 6.76 4.89 14.08
C GLY A 19 6.05 6.18 13.63
N GLY A 20 4.74 6.12 13.44
CA GLY A 20 3.88 7.28 13.32
C GLY A 20 3.46 7.61 11.90
N GLU A 21 2.27 8.21 11.82
CA GLU A 21 1.65 8.70 10.60
C GLU A 21 1.25 10.16 10.81
N TYR A 22 1.52 10.98 9.80
CA TYR A 22 1.27 12.41 9.83
C TYR A 22 0.51 12.84 8.58
N HIS A 23 -0.43 13.75 8.75
CA HIS A 23 -1.30 14.26 7.68
C HIS A 23 -1.08 15.76 7.48
N SER A 24 -1.18 16.22 6.23
CA SER A 24 -1.01 17.63 5.87
C SER A 24 -1.71 17.98 4.55
N PRO A 25 -1.78 19.27 4.19
CA PRO A 25 -2.06 19.70 2.82
C PRO A 25 -1.07 19.09 1.83
N CYS A 26 -1.54 18.68 0.64
CA CYS A 26 -0.63 18.18 -0.40
C CYS A 26 0.15 19.35 -1.02
N PRO A 27 1.49 19.23 -1.16
CA PRO A 27 2.30 20.26 -1.83
C PRO A 27 1.96 20.46 -3.30
N GLY A 28 1.33 19.48 -3.96
CA GLY A 28 0.92 19.55 -5.36
C GLY A 28 -0.55 19.91 -5.55
N CYS A 29 -1.48 19.14 -4.97
CA CYS A 29 -2.93 19.31 -5.19
C CYS A 29 -3.68 20.01 -4.06
N GLY A 30 -2.97 20.53 -3.04
CA GLY A 30 -3.58 21.24 -1.91
C GLY A 30 -4.42 20.35 -0.99
N GLY A 31 -5.53 20.89 -0.48
CA GLY A 31 -6.39 20.25 0.54
C GLY A 31 -5.89 20.49 1.97
N GLU A 32 -6.46 19.77 2.94
CA GLU A 32 -6.19 20.00 4.37
C GLU A 32 -5.36 18.89 5.04
N ASP A 33 -5.63 17.62 4.74
CA ASP A 33 -5.07 16.46 5.47
C ASP A 33 -4.75 15.25 4.57
N ARG A 34 -4.82 15.43 3.24
CA ARG A 34 -4.74 14.32 2.28
C ARG A 34 -3.35 13.80 2.00
N PHE A 35 -2.31 14.43 2.54
CA PHE A 35 -0.92 14.05 2.35
C PHE A 35 -0.42 13.30 3.57
N HIS A 36 -0.31 11.98 3.42
CA HIS A 36 0.15 11.05 4.44
C HIS A 36 1.68 10.95 4.39
N VAL A 37 2.31 10.98 5.57
CA VAL A 37 3.75 10.78 5.73
C VAL A 37 3.99 9.79 6.86
N TRP A 38 4.87 8.83 6.62
CA TRP A 38 5.33 7.87 7.62
C TRP A 38 6.85 8.00 7.77
N PRO A 39 7.35 8.82 8.73
CA PRO A 39 8.76 9.15 8.84
C PRO A 39 9.67 7.94 9.10
N GLU A 40 9.21 6.97 9.89
CA GLU A 40 10.02 5.81 10.30
C GLU A 40 10.04 4.67 9.27
N GLN A 41 9.23 4.75 8.21
CA GLN A 41 9.29 3.75 7.14
C GLN A 41 10.62 3.80 6.39
N ASN A 42 10.96 2.70 5.73
CA ASN A 42 12.21 2.56 4.97
C ASN A 42 13.46 2.85 5.81
N GLY A 43 13.49 2.39 7.07
CA GLY A 43 14.63 2.61 7.97
C GLY A 43 14.84 4.08 8.36
N GLY A 44 13.74 4.80 8.62
CA GLY A 44 13.78 6.23 8.99
C GLY A 44 13.96 7.18 7.80
N MET A 45 13.99 6.68 6.57
CA MET A 45 14.08 7.51 5.36
C MET A 45 12.73 8.13 4.96
N GLY A 46 11.66 7.59 5.53
CA GLY A 46 10.31 8.05 5.32
C GLY A 46 9.69 7.57 4.00
N SER A 47 8.37 7.64 3.98
CA SER A 47 7.54 7.48 2.79
C SER A 47 6.38 8.45 2.86
N TRP A 48 5.75 8.69 1.72
CA TRP A 48 4.60 9.56 1.63
C TRP A 48 3.63 9.09 0.56
N TRP A 49 2.37 9.50 0.70
CA TRP A 49 1.33 9.27 -0.29
C TRP A 49 0.24 10.32 -0.17
N CYS A 50 -0.30 10.77 -1.30
CA CYS A 50 -1.45 11.64 -1.35
C CYS A 50 -2.70 10.91 -1.82
N ARG A 51 -3.73 10.84 -0.96
CA ARG A 51 -5.04 10.27 -1.33
C ARG A 51 -5.81 11.09 -2.37
N GLY A 52 -5.41 12.33 -2.63
CA GLY A 52 -6.06 13.22 -3.60
C GLY A 52 -5.54 13.09 -5.02
N CYS A 53 -4.23 13.24 -5.22
CA CYS A 53 -3.62 13.12 -6.55
C CYS A 53 -3.04 11.73 -6.85
N GLY A 54 -3.00 10.82 -5.87
CA GLY A 54 -2.50 9.46 -6.03
C GLY A 54 -0.98 9.33 -6.05
N LEU A 55 -0.23 10.44 -6.11
CA LEU A 55 1.23 10.41 -6.05
C LEU A 55 1.72 9.89 -4.70
N GLY A 56 2.84 9.18 -4.71
CA GLY A 56 3.49 8.66 -3.52
C GLY A 56 4.89 8.17 -3.82
N GLY A 57 5.69 7.97 -2.77
CA GLY A 57 7.05 7.49 -2.90
C GLY A 57 7.89 7.76 -1.66
N ASP A 58 9.20 7.79 -1.85
CA ASP A 58 10.18 8.14 -0.84
C ASP A 58 10.59 9.62 -0.93
N ALA A 59 11.58 10.02 -0.15
CA ALA A 59 12.12 11.38 -0.16
C ALA A 59 12.71 11.79 -1.52
N ILE A 60 13.20 10.85 -2.34
CA ILE A 60 13.72 11.16 -3.69
C ILE A 60 12.55 11.49 -4.60
N GLN A 61 11.52 10.65 -4.62
CA GLN A 61 10.31 10.91 -5.41
C GLN A 61 9.65 12.23 -5.00
N PHE A 62 9.68 12.57 -3.71
CA PHE A 62 9.19 13.87 -3.23
C PHE A 62 9.87 15.04 -3.94
N LEU A 63 11.22 15.03 -3.97
CA LEU A 63 12.02 16.09 -4.59
C LEU A 63 11.80 16.17 -6.10
N ILE A 64 11.68 15.03 -6.77
CA ILE A 64 11.39 14.98 -8.21
C ILE A 64 10.02 15.59 -8.49
N GLU A 65 8.99 15.18 -7.76
CA GLU A 65 7.61 15.62 -8.04
C GLU A 65 7.36 17.09 -7.69
N PHE A 66 7.84 17.53 -6.53
CA PHE A 66 7.48 18.83 -5.97
C PHE A 66 8.56 19.90 -6.12
N ASP A 67 9.82 19.50 -6.29
CA ASP A 67 10.94 20.43 -6.48
C ASP A 67 11.50 20.36 -7.92
N ARG A 68 10.93 19.50 -8.77
CA ARG A 68 11.32 19.30 -10.19
C ARG A 68 12.81 18.98 -10.38
N MET A 69 13.40 18.34 -9.38
CA MET A 69 14.79 17.89 -9.42
C MET A 69 14.93 16.65 -10.29
N GLU A 70 16.07 16.53 -10.94
CA GLU A 70 16.47 15.27 -11.56
C GLU A 70 16.87 14.25 -10.48
N PHE A 71 16.77 12.95 -10.78
CA PHE A 71 17.07 11.89 -9.80
C PHE A 71 18.45 12.04 -9.13
N ARG A 72 19.49 12.38 -9.90
CA ARG A 72 20.84 12.53 -9.38
C ARG A 72 20.95 13.72 -8.43
N GLU A 73 20.35 14.85 -8.78
CA GLU A 73 20.28 16.05 -7.93
C GLU A 73 19.53 15.76 -6.63
N ALA A 74 18.40 15.05 -6.71
CA ALA A 74 17.63 14.64 -5.53
C ALA A 74 18.45 13.71 -4.61
N CYS A 75 19.19 12.75 -5.18
CA CYS A 75 20.11 11.91 -4.41
C CYS A 75 21.22 12.72 -3.74
N GLU A 76 21.88 13.63 -4.47
CA GLU A 76 22.92 14.50 -3.93
C GLU A 76 22.40 15.37 -2.78
N ARG A 77 21.21 15.97 -2.94
CA ARG A 77 20.55 16.75 -1.89
C ARG A 77 20.25 15.94 -0.62
N LEU A 78 19.98 14.65 -0.77
CA LEU A 78 19.73 13.72 0.33
C LEU A 78 21.00 13.01 0.83
N GLY A 79 22.18 13.36 0.32
CA GLY A 79 23.45 12.73 0.70
C GLY A 79 23.54 11.25 0.28
N ARG A 80 22.78 10.84 -0.74
CA ARG A 80 22.76 9.47 -1.25
C ARG A 80 23.83 9.28 -2.30
N THR A 81 24.68 8.29 -2.10
CA THR A 81 25.69 7.89 -3.09
C THR A 81 25.00 7.14 -4.23
N VAL A 82 25.02 7.73 -5.43
CA VAL A 82 24.67 7.04 -6.66
C VAL A 82 25.97 6.55 -7.29
N PRO A 83 26.21 5.23 -7.39
CA PRO A 83 27.40 4.75 -8.05
C PRO A 83 27.43 5.23 -9.50
N ASP A 84 28.53 5.83 -9.93
CA ASP A 84 28.88 5.98 -11.36
C ASP A 84 29.30 4.61 -11.92
N SER A 85 28.40 3.64 -11.81
CA SER A 85 28.59 2.39 -12.52
C SER A 85 28.09 2.61 -13.94
N PRO A 86 28.92 2.41 -14.99
CA PRO A 86 28.38 2.27 -16.33
C PRO A 86 27.34 1.18 -16.24
N ARG A 87 26.10 1.47 -16.67
CA ARG A 87 25.01 0.48 -16.68
C ARG A 87 25.46 -0.68 -17.55
N LEU A 88 26.12 -1.66 -16.95
CA LEU A 88 26.34 -2.95 -17.57
C LEU A 88 24.93 -3.48 -17.77
N ARG A 89 24.47 -3.39 -19.01
CA ARG A 89 23.23 -4.05 -19.45
C ARG A 89 23.50 -5.53 -19.32
N THR A 90 23.34 -6.05 -18.11
CA THR A 90 23.28 -7.49 -17.90
C THR A 90 22.09 -7.98 -18.71
N PRO A 91 22.28 -8.99 -19.58
CA PRO A 91 21.17 -9.58 -20.30
C PRO A 91 20.10 -9.98 -19.29
N ARG A 92 18.88 -9.48 -19.46
CA ARG A 92 17.76 -9.88 -18.62
C ARG A 92 17.66 -11.40 -18.73
N PRO A 93 17.69 -12.16 -17.62
CA PRO A 93 17.53 -13.60 -17.69
C PRO A 93 16.22 -13.91 -18.43
N PRO A 94 16.18 -14.97 -19.26
CA PRO A 94 14.96 -15.33 -19.97
C PRO A 94 13.83 -15.49 -18.95
N ARG A 95 12.70 -14.84 -19.22
CA ARG A 95 11.48 -15.03 -18.42
C ARG A 95 11.17 -16.51 -18.46
N ARG A 96 11.10 -17.17 -17.29
CA ARG A 96 10.57 -18.53 -17.21
C ARG A 96 9.16 -18.50 -17.81
N ALA A 97 8.89 -19.41 -18.73
CA ALA A 97 7.53 -19.60 -19.20
C ALA A 97 6.64 -19.88 -17.97
N PRO A 98 5.43 -19.29 -17.90
CA PRO A 98 4.46 -19.70 -16.89
C PRO A 98 4.28 -21.21 -16.99
N ALA A 99 4.22 -21.89 -15.84
CA ALA A 99 3.80 -23.28 -15.82
C ALA A 99 2.41 -23.38 -16.49
N GLU A 100 2.19 -24.43 -17.27
CA GLU A 100 0.87 -24.75 -17.78
C GLU A 100 -0.06 -24.92 -16.57
N TRP A 101 -1.20 -24.21 -16.60
CA TRP A 101 -2.14 -24.26 -15.49
C TRP A 101 -2.65 -25.69 -15.34
N ALA A 102 -2.45 -26.27 -14.16
CA ALA A 102 -3.03 -27.53 -13.75
C ALA A 102 -3.93 -27.27 -12.54
N PRO A 103 -5.15 -27.84 -12.49
CA PRO A 103 -5.98 -27.75 -11.30
C PRO A 103 -5.27 -28.43 -10.13
N GLU A 104 -5.15 -27.71 -9.02
CA GLU A 104 -4.64 -28.28 -7.78
C GLU A 104 -5.68 -29.23 -7.20
N GLU A 105 -5.25 -30.42 -6.75
CA GLU A 105 -6.13 -31.34 -6.02
C GLU A 105 -6.52 -30.70 -4.68
N VAL A 106 -7.76 -30.24 -4.59
CA VAL A 106 -8.29 -29.65 -3.36
C VAL A 106 -8.51 -30.75 -2.34
N THR A 107 -7.65 -30.81 -1.34
CA THR A 107 -7.87 -31.67 -0.17
C THR A 107 -9.00 -31.08 0.69
N PRO A 108 -9.93 -31.92 1.19
CA PRO A 108 -10.99 -31.44 2.05
C PRO A 108 -10.39 -30.86 3.35
N PRO A 109 -10.93 -29.75 3.88
CA PRO A 109 -10.51 -29.22 5.17
C PRO A 109 -10.64 -30.25 6.30
N ALA A 110 -9.94 -30.02 7.41
CA ALA A 110 -9.98 -30.88 8.57
C ALA A 110 -11.41 -31.22 9.02
N GLU A 111 -11.65 -32.47 9.43
CA GLU A 111 -12.98 -32.99 9.80
C GLU A 111 -13.69 -32.12 10.83
N LYS A 112 -12.94 -31.65 11.84
CA LYS A 112 -13.48 -30.75 12.88
C LYS A 112 -14.04 -29.47 12.27
N TRP A 113 -13.33 -28.87 11.31
CA TRP A 113 -13.82 -27.68 10.62
C TRP A 113 -15.09 -27.99 9.84
N ARG A 114 -15.11 -29.09 9.06
CA ARG A 114 -16.28 -29.49 8.27
C ARG A 114 -17.51 -29.74 9.14
N THR A 115 -17.35 -30.41 10.27
CA THR A 115 -18.43 -30.63 11.24
C THR A 115 -19.03 -29.32 11.75
N HIS A 116 -18.19 -28.35 12.13
CA HIS A 116 -18.67 -27.06 12.63
C HIS A 116 -19.28 -26.21 11.52
N ALA A 117 -18.68 -26.22 10.32
CA ALA A 117 -19.20 -25.53 9.15
C ALA A 117 -20.61 -26.05 8.78
N LEU A 118 -20.81 -27.37 8.80
CA LEU A 118 -22.11 -27.98 8.50
C LEU A 118 -23.18 -27.52 9.49
N LYS A 119 -22.89 -27.53 10.80
CA LYS A 119 -23.80 -27.02 11.83
C LYS A 119 -24.22 -25.57 11.59
N LEU A 120 -23.29 -24.72 11.16
CA LEU A 120 -23.57 -23.32 10.84
C LEU A 120 -24.49 -23.21 9.62
N VAL A 121 -24.22 -23.97 8.57
CA VAL A 121 -25.04 -24.00 7.34
C VAL A 121 -26.46 -24.46 7.65
N GLU A 122 -26.61 -25.55 8.40
CA GLU A 122 -27.93 -26.08 8.80
C GLU A 122 -28.70 -25.06 9.64
N TRP A 123 -28.04 -24.43 10.62
CA TRP A 123 -28.65 -23.38 11.43
C TRP A 123 -29.08 -22.18 10.57
N ALA A 124 -28.21 -21.70 9.68
CA ALA A 124 -28.50 -20.55 8.83
C ALA A 124 -29.65 -20.86 7.85
N ALA A 125 -29.63 -22.03 7.20
CA ALA A 125 -30.69 -22.48 6.31
C ALA A 125 -32.04 -22.60 7.05
N GLY A 126 -32.03 -23.15 8.27
CA GLY A 126 -33.23 -23.22 9.11
C GLY A 126 -33.78 -21.85 9.50
N ASN A 127 -32.92 -20.87 9.79
CA ASN A 127 -33.35 -19.50 10.09
C ASN A 127 -33.89 -18.80 8.84
N LEU A 128 -33.22 -18.95 7.70
CA LEU A 128 -33.67 -18.36 6.43
C LEU A 128 -35.03 -18.91 6.02
N ALA A 129 -35.25 -20.23 6.12
CA ALA A 129 -36.54 -20.84 5.79
C ALA A 129 -37.70 -20.33 6.67
N ARG A 130 -37.41 -19.93 7.92
CA ARG A 130 -38.40 -19.35 8.84
C ARG A 130 -38.69 -17.89 8.53
N ASN A 131 -37.83 -17.21 7.76
CA ASN A 131 -37.97 -15.79 7.49
C ASN A 131 -38.41 -15.53 6.05
N ARG A 132 -39.73 -15.44 5.86
CA ARG A 132 -40.38 -15.42 4.53
C ARG A 132 -40.00 -14.21 3.69
N GLU A 133 -39.75 -13.06 4.32
CA GLU A 133 -39.36 -11.83 3.63
C GLU A 133 -37.99 -11.99 2.95
N GLN A 134 -36.98 -12.42 3.70
CA GLN A 134 -35.62 -12.60 3.20
C GLN A 134 -35.55 -13.80 2.24
N LEU A 135 -36.37 -14.83 2.45
CA LEU A 135 -36.49 -15.93 1.48
C LEU A 135 -37.10 -15.46 0.15
N ALA A 136 -38.10 -14.56 0.19
CA ALA A 136 -38.70 -13.99 -1.02
C ALA A 136 -37.74 -13.04 -1.77
N TRP A 137 -36.83 -12.35 -1.07
CA TRP A 137 -35.79 -11.54 -1.69
C TRP A 137 -34.78 -12.36 -2.53
N LEU A 138 -34.58 -13.64 -2.19
CA LEU A 138 -33.64 -14.54 -2.87
C LEU A 138 -34.22 -15.26 -4.11
N ALA A 139 -35.54 -15.19 -4.33
CA ALA A 139 -36.24 -15.85 -5.44
C ALA A 139 -36.27 -14.96 -6.69
#